data_AF-A0A966VZ38-F1
#
_entry.id   AF-A0A966VZ38-F1
#
_cell.length_a   1.000
_cell.length_b   1.000
_cell.length_c   1.000
_cell.angle_alpha   90.00
_cell.angle_beta   90.00
_cell.angle_gamma   90.00
#
_symmetry.space_group_name_H-M   'P 1'
#
loop_
_entity.id
_entity.type
_entity.pdbx_description
1 polymer ?
#
loop_
_entity_poly.entity_id
_entity_poly.type
_entity_poly.pdbx_seq_one_letter_code
_entity_poly.pdbx_strand_id
1 'polypeptide(L)' 'MNVVLLEPEIPPNTGNIARLCAATRTTLHLIEPFGFKLDDATLKRAGMDYWQHVEW' A
#
# COMPACT_ATOMS: atom_id res chain seq x y z
N MET A 1 -2.51 7.18 14.04
CA MET A 1 -1.07 7.11 13.67
C MET A 1 -1.01 7.17 12.16
N ASN A 2 0.06 7.70 11.58
CA ASN A 2 0.22 7.82 10.12
C ASN A 2 1.54 7.18 9.70
N VAL A 3 1.53 6.49 8.56
CA VAL A 3 2.73 6.02 7.86
C VAL A 3 2.78 6.73 6.51
N VAL A 4 3.93 7.24 6.12
CA VAL A 4 4.12 7.94 4.84
C VAL A 4 5.23 7.23 4.07
N LEU A 5 4.93 6.80 2.85
CA LEU A 5 5.93 6.28 1.91
C LEU A 5 6.17 7.34 0.83
N LEU A 6 7.37 7.92 0.85
CA LEU A 6 7.84 8.84 -0.17
C LEU A 6 8.43 8.03 -1.34
N GLU A 7 7.88 8.25 -2.53
CA GLU A 7 8.37 7.69 -3.79
C GLU A 7 8.63 6.17 -3.74
N PRO A 8 7.64 5.34 -3.34
CA PRO A 8 7.86 3.92 -3.16
C PRO A 8 8.24 3.22 -4.47
N GLU A 9 9.38 2.54 -4.46
CA GLU A 9 9.92 1.88 -5.66
C GLU A 9 9.58 0.38 -5.74
N ILE A 10 9.47 -0.29 -4.59
CA ILE A 10 9.40 -1.75 -4.50
C ILE A 10 7.98 -2.20 -4.11
N PRO A 11 7.17 -2.75 -5.04
CA PRO A 11 5.77 -3.07 -4.77
C PRO A 11 5.55 -4.02 -3.57
N PRO A 12 6.36 -5.08 -3.36
CA PRO A 12 6.23 -5.94 -2.18
C PRO A 12 6.34 -5.19 -0.84
N ASN A 13 7.18 -4.16 -0.76
CA ASN A 13 7.36 -3.38 0.47
C ASN A 13 6.09 -2.58 0.77
N THR A 14 5.56 -1.88 -0.23
CA THR A 14 4.31 -1.12 -0.11
C THR A 14 3.14 -2.03 0.27
N GLY A 15 3.03 -3.22 -0.34
CA GLY A 15 2.02 -4.21 0.03
C GLY A 15 2.12 -4.63 1.50
N ASN A 16 3.31 -5.03 1.95
CA ASN A 16 3.51 -5.45 3.35
C ASN A 16 3.20 -4.33 4.35
N ILE A 17 3.56 -3.08 4.03
CA ILE A 17 3.24 -1.91 4.87
C ILE A 17 1.74 -1.62 4.86
N ALA A 18 1.08 -1.73 3.71
CA ALA A 18 -0.36 -1.59 3.62
C ALA A 18 -1.08 -2.67 4.45
N ARG A 19 -0.58 -3.92 4.46
CA ARG A 19 -1.11 -4.98 5.33
C ARG A 19 -0.99 -4.63 6.81
N LEU A 20 0.16 -4.08 7.22
CA LEU A 20 0.37 -3.59 8.58
C LEU A 20 -0.60 -2.45 8.92
N CYS A 21 -0.81 -1.53 7.98
CA CYS A 21 -1.72 -0.38 8.15
C CYS A 21 -3.17 -0.84 8.34
N ALA A 22 -3.65 -1.79 7.52
CA ALA A 22 -4.95 -2.43 7.70
C ALA A 22 -5.09 -3.11 9.06
N ALA A 23 -4.08 -3.87 9.50
CA ALA A 23 -4.11 -4.59 10.77
C ALA A 23 -4.09 -3.65 12.00
N THR A 24 -3.44 -2.50 11.89
CA THR A 24 -3.23 -1.55 13.01
C THR A 24 -4.15 -0.35 12.98
N ARG A 25 -5.04 -0.23 11.98
CA ARG A 25 -5.88 0.96 11.72
C ARG A 25 -5.04 2.24 11.64
N THR A 26 -3.94 2.13 10.90
CA THR A 26 -3.03 3.25 10.61
C THR A 26 -3.31 3.75 9.20
N THR A 27 -3.36 5.07 9.02
CA THR A 27 -3.51 5.68 7.69
C THR A 27 -2.18 5.64 6.94
N LEU A 28 -2.20 5.18 5.68
CA LEU A 28 -1.05 5.03 4.81
C LEU A 28 -1.04 6.13 3.74
N HIS A 29 -0.10 7.06 3.78
CA HIS A 29 0.05 8.07 2.73
C HIS A 29 1.10 7.62 1.72
N LEU A 30 0.76 7.61 0.44
CA LEU A 30 1.68 7.31 -0.66
C LEU A 30 1.96 8.59 -1.46
N ILE A 31 3.23 9.01 -1.53
CA ILE A 31 3.63 10.21 -2.26
C ILE A 31 4.30 9.78 -3.57
N GLU A 32 3.78 10.29 -4.68
CA GLU A 32 4.30 10.06 -6.03
C GLU A 32 5.69 10.68 -6.27
N PRO A 33 6.45 10.20 -7.28
CA PRO A 33 6.14 9.11 -8.21
C PRO A 33 6.33 7.71 -7.64
N PHE A 34 5.55 6.74 -8.12
CA PHE A 34 5.73 5.33 -7.76
C PHE A 34 6.65 4.63 -8.77
N GLY A 35 7.56 3.78 -8.28
CA GLY A 35 8.38 2.92 -9.13
C GLY A 35 7.61 1.73 -9.74
N PHE A 36 6.30 1.63 -9.48
CA PHE A 36 5.43 0.57 -9.97
C PHE A 36 4.01 1.08 -10.22
N LYS A 37 3.20 0.28 -10.92
CA LYS A 37 1.79 0.58 -11.14
C LYS A 37 0.94 0.13 -9.97
N LEU A 38 0.21 1.07 -9.37
CA LEU A 38 -0.78 0.80 -8.34
C LEU A 38 -2.18 0.77 -9.01
N ASP A 39 -2.55 -0.38 -9.56
CA ASP A 39 -3.87 -0.60 -10.16
C ASP A 39 -4.58 -1.82 -9.54
N ASP A 40 -5.92 -1.84 -9.59
CA ASP A 40 -6.76 -2.91 -9.02
C ASP A 40 -6.37 -4.31 -9.51
N ALA A 41 -5.95 -4.41 -10.78
CA ALA A 41 -5.54 -5.67 -11.38
C ALA A 41 -4.23 -6.19 -10.78
N THR A 42 -3.30 -5.30 -10.45
CA THR A 42 -2.00 -5.61 -9.83
C THR A 42 -2.19 -5.91 -8.34
N LEU A 43 -3.03 -5.15 -7.64
CA LEU A 43 -3.39 -5.40 -6.25
C LEU A 43 -4.07 -6.77 -6.06
N LYS A 44 -5.06 -7.09 -6.89
CA LYS A 44 -5.73 -8.41 -6.87
C LYS A 44 -4.76 -9.56 -7.16
N ARG A 45 -3.89 -9.40 -8.16
CA ARG A 45 -2.91 -10.44 -8.54
C ARG A 45 -1.86 -10.69 -7.47
N ALA A 46 -1.50 -9.67 -6.71
CA ALA A 46 -0.57 -9.78 -5.59
C ALA A 46 -1.21 -10.37 -4.31
N GLY A 47 -2.49 -10.78 -4.36
CA GLY A 47 -3.20 -11.31 -3.20
C GLY A 47 -3.40 -10.25 -2.12
N MET A 48 -3.54 -8.97 -2.52
CA MET A 48 -3.80 -7.86 -1.60
C MET A 48 -5.30 -7.64 -1.40
N ASP A 49 -5.99 -8.68 -0.97
CA ASP A 49 -7.42 -8.63 -0.58
C ASP A 49 -7.68 -7.67 0.60
N TYR A 50 -6.69 -7.44 1.44
CA TYR A 50 -6.73 -6.49 2.55
C TYR A 50 -6.68 -5.01 2.13
N TRP A 51 -6.32 -4.70 0.87
CA TRP A 51 -6.12 -3.32 0.44
C TRP A 51 -7.40 -2.47 0.57
N GLN A 52 -8.57 -3.10 0.44
CA GLN A 52 -9.88 -2.48 0.68
C GLN A 52 -10.11 -2.03 2.14
N HIS A 53 -9.30 -2.52 3.08
CA HIS A 53 -9.36 -2.19 4.51
C HIS A 53 -8.27 -1.18 4.91
N VAL A 54 -7.45 -0.73 3.96
CA VAL A 54 -6.45 0.29 4.18
C VAL A 54 -7.10 1.66 3.97
N GLU A 55 -6.87 2.58 4.89
CA GLU A 55 -7.12 4.00 4.67
C GLU A 55 -5.84 4.59 4.06
N TRP A 56 -5.87 4.95 2.77
CA TRP A 56 -4.69 5.41 2.02
C TRP A 56 -4.99 6.49 0.98
#